data_AF-G2JAS9-F1
#
_entry.id   AF-G2JAS9-F1
#
_cell.length_a   1.000
_cell.length_b   1.000
_cell.length_c   1.000
_cell.angle_alpha   90.00
_cell.angle_beta   90.00
_cell.angle_gamma   90.00
#
_symmetry.space_group_name_H-M   'P 1'
#
loop_
_entity.id
_entity.type
_entity.pdbx_description
1 polymer ?
#
loop_
_entity_poly.entity_id
_entity_poly.type
_entity_poly.pdbx_seq_one_letter_code
_entity_poly.pdbx_strand_id
1 'polypeptide(L)'
;MTLYYAAFSGFYDSDIHTVIPQAAVEITPEPHRALLSANAQGAAILPDETGHPTAVFPSEAEQHAQKAESIRAERNGTVGLLNHESGCRLAAAAVSTPAARGSPKNPRARLSRRHRSTCH
;
A
#
# COMPACT_ATOMS: atom_id res chain seq x y z
N MET A 1 -24.91 5.46 -28.44
CA MET A 1 -24.93 6.87 -27.94
C MET A 1 -24.16 6.93 -26.62
N THR A 2 -23.41 8.01 -26.34
CA THR A 2 -22.60 8.12 -25.11
C THR A 2 -23.35 8.85 -23.99
N LEU A 3 -23.32 8.28 -22.80
CA LEU A 3 -23.99 8.77 -21.60
C LEU A 3 -22.95 8.91 -20.47
N TYR A 4 -23.12 9.87 -19.58
CA TYR A 4 -22.26 10.08 -18.42
C TYR A 4 -23.08 10.01 -17.14
N TYR A 5 -22.57 9.28 -16.15
CA TYR A 5 -23.22 9.15 -14.85
C TYR A 5 -22.38 9.79 -13.75
N ALA A 6 -22.87 10.91 -13.22
CA ALA A 6 -22.20 11.73 -12.24
C ALA A 6 -21.84 11.00 -10.94
N ALA A 7 -22.67 10.07 -10.46
CA ALA A 7 -22.46 9.43 -9.15
C ALA A 7 -21.22 8.54 -9.09
N PHE A 8 -20.79 7.99 -10.24
CA PHE A 8 -19.58 7.17 -10.34
C PHE A 8 -18.54 7.79 -11.28
N SER A 9 -18.76 9.03 -11.73
CA SER A 9 -17.96 9.71 -12.75
C SER A 9 -17.60 8.80 -13.94
N GLY A 10 -18.58 8.06 -14.45
CA GLY A 10 -18.37 7.00 -15.44
C GLY A 10 -19.11 7.25 -16.76
N PHE A 11 -18.54 6.76 -17.87
CA PHE A 11 -19.18 6.78 -19.18
C PHE A 11 -19.87 5.46 -19.48
N TYR A 12 -21.02 5.55 -20.13
CA TYR A 12 -21.84 4.45 -20.60
C TYR A 12 -22.11 4.64 -22.08
N ASP A 13 -22.32 3.53 -22.77
CA ASP A 13 -22.77 3.52 -24.16
C ASP A 13 -24.06 2.72 -24.25
N SER A 14 -25.11 3.35 -24.79
CA SER A 14 -26.42 2.71 -25.00
C SER A 14 -26.38 1.47 -25.86
N ASP A 15 -25.37 1.36 -26.72
CA ASP A 15 -25.26 0.29 -27.70
C ASP A 15 -24.53 -0.93 -27.12
N ILE A 16 -23.82 -0.74 -26.00
CA ILE A 16 -23.00 -1.78 -25.32
C ILE A 16 -23.59 -2.15 -23.96
N HIS A 17 -24.18 -1.18 -23.24
CA HIS A 17 -24.65 -1.36 -21.87
C HIS A 17 -26.17 -1.62 -21.84
N THR A 18 -26.56 -2.77 -21.31
CA THR A 18 -27.98 -3.16 -21.17
C THR A 18 -28.66 -2.51 -19.97
N VAL A 19 -27.90 -2.11 -18.96
CA VAL A 19 -28.40 -1.45 -17.76
C VAL A 19 -27.69 -0.12 -17.63
N ILE A 20 -28.44 0.96 -17.84
CA ILE A 20 -27.96 2.33 -17.73
C ILE A 20 -28.79 3.01 -16.64
N PRO A 21 -28.13 3.69 -15.68
CA PRO A 21 -28.83 4.49 -14.69
C PRO A 21 -29.70 5.57 -15.35
N GLN A 22 -30.93 5.75 -14.87
CA GLN A 22 -31.86 6.77 -15.38
C GLN A 22 -31.31 8.21 -15.25
N ALA A 23 -30.43 8.42 -14.27
CA ALA A 23 -29.78 9.70 -14.01
C ALA A 23 -28.50 9.92 -14.85
N ALA A 24 -28.22 9.05 -15.82
CA ALA A 24 -27.13 9.27 -16.78
C ALA A 24 -27.53 10.34 -17.79
N VAL A 25 -26.63 11.27 -18.06
CA VAL A 25 -26.83 12.42 -18.93
C VAL A 25 -26.20 12.14 -20.29
N GLU A 26 -26.92 12.42 -21.37
CA GLU A 26 -26.40 12.26 -22.73
C GLU A 26 -25.32 13.30 -23.05
N ILE A 27 -24.25 12.83 -23.66
CA ILE A 27 -23.16 13.67 -24.15
C ILE A 27 -22.89 13.37 -25.62
N THR A 28 -22.56 14.42 -26.36
CA THR A 28 -22.19 14.25 -27.77
C THR A 28 -20.77 13.66 -27.90
N PRO A 29 -20.43 13.03 -29.04
CA PRO A 29 -19.13 12.37 -29.22
C PRO A 29 -17.92 13.32 -29.19
N GLU A 30 -18.13 14.59 -29.56
CA GLU A 30 -17.09 15.62 -29.61
C GLU A 30 -16.56 16.00 -28.20
N PRO A 31 -17.41 16.45 -27.24
CA PRO A 31 -16.98 16.71 -25.88
C PRO A 31 -16.49 15.45 -25.17
N HIS A 32 -17.07 14.27 -25.46
CA HIS A 32 -16.56 13.01 -24.93
C HIS A 32 -15.08 12.79 -25.30
N ARG A 33 -14.70 13.01 -26.56
CA ARG A 33 -13.29 12.91 -27.00
C ARG A 33 -12.39 13.95 -26.36
N ALA A 34 -12.88 15.18 -26.20
CA ALA A 34 -12.12 16.25 -25.54
C ALA A 34 -11.83 15.90 -24.06
N LEU A 35 -12.83 15.38 -23.35
CA LEU A 35 -12.70 14.93 -21.95
C LEU A 35 -11.70 13.78 -21.81
N LEU A 36 -11.76 12.78 -22.70
CA LEU A 36 -10.79 11.69 -22.72
C LEU A 36 -9.36 12.19 -22.99
N SER A 37 -9.22 13.15 -23.91
CA SER A 37 -7.92 13.75 -24.23
C SER A 37 -7.37 14.56 -23.05
N ALA A 38 -8.22 15.28 -22.32
CA ALA A 38 -7.83 16.02 -21.12
C ALA A 38 -7.47 15.06 -19.96
N ASN A 39 -8.21 13.96 -19.81
CA ASN A 39 -7.91 12.95 -18.80
C ASN A 39 -6.56 12.27 -19.04
N ALA A 40 -6.23 11.98 -20.31
CA ALA A 40 -4.90 11.50 -20.70
C ALA A 40 -3.78 12.50 -20.39
N GLN A 41 -4.09 13.80 -20.32
CA GLN A 41 -3.16 14.87 -19.91
C GLN A 41 -3.11 15.10 -18.39
N GLY A 42 -3.86 14.32 -17.60
CA GLY A 42 -3.88 14.41 -16.14
C GLY A 42 -5.03 15.21 -15.55
N ALA A 43 -6.04 15.59 -16.33
CA ALA A 43 -7.26 16.17 -15.78
C ALA A 43 -8.13 15.09 -15.11
N ALA A 44 -8.80 15.46 -14.02
CA ALA A 44 -9.90 14.68 -13.46
C ALA A 44 -11.20 15.02 -14.21
N ILE A 45 -12.02 14.01 -14.51
CA ILE A 45 -13.37 14.24 -15.04
C ILE A 45 -14.33 14.27 -13.86
N LEU A 46 -14.93 15.42 -13.60
CA LEU A 46 -15.86 15.63 -12.50
C LEU A 46 -17.21 16.14 -13.03
N PRO A 47 -18.33 15.73 -12.42
CA PRO A 47 -19.62 16.33 -12.75
C PRO A 47 -19.67 17.80 -12.31
N ASP A 48 -20.26 18.66 -13.14
CA ASP A 48 -20.63 20.01 -12.75
C ASP A 48 -21.94 20.05 -11.95
N GLU A 49 -22.41 21.25 -11.60
CA GLU A 49 -23.67 21.46 -10.86
C GLU A 49 -24.90 20.91 -11.59
N THR A 50 -24.81 20.73 -12.90
CA THR A 50 -25.87 20.21 -13.76
C THR A 50 -25.71 18.71 -14.06
N GLY A 51 -24.65 18.07 -13.55
CA GLY A 51 -24.36 16.65 -13.76
C GLY A 51 -23.62 16.33 -15.06
N HIS A 52 -23.18 17.35 -15.82
CA HIS A 52 -22.41 17.18 -17.03
C HIS A 52 -20.91 17.00 -16.71
N PRO A 53 -20.19 16.16 -17.47
CA PRO A 53 -18.77 15.93 -17.22
C PRO A 53 -17.93 17.14 -17.63
N THR A 54 -17.10 17.62 -16.71
CA THR A 54 -16.14 18.71 -16.92
C THR A 54 -14.73 18.24 -16.57
N ALA A 55 -13.74 18.59 -17.39
CA ALA A 55 -12.34 18.33 -17.11
C ALA A 55 -11.77 19.39 -16.16
N VAL A 56 -11.28 18.95 -15.01
CA VAL A 56 -10.66 19.79 -13.98
C VAL A 56 -9.20 19.39 -13.82
N PHE A 57 -8.29 20.34 -14.05
CA PHE A 57 -6.87 20.11 -13.81
C PHE A 57 -6.55 20.37 -12.33
N PRO A 58 -5.89 19.42 -11.64
CA PRO A 58 -5.42 19.66 -10.29
C PRO A 58 -4.37 20.76 -10.28
N SER A 59 -4.41 21.62 -9.27
CA SER A 59 -3.41 22.67 -9.07
C SER A 59 -2.01 22.08 -8.78
N GLU A 60 -0.95 22.86 -9.00
CA GLU A 60 0.43 22.42 -8.74
C GLU A 60 0.63 21.95 -7.29
N ALA A 61 -0.04 22.60 -6.33
CA ALA A 61 0.01 22.22 -4.92
C ALA A 61 -0.58 20.83 -4.68
N GLU A 62 -1.71 20.52 -5.31
CA GLU A 62 -2.37 19.22 -5.22
C GLU A 62 -1.55 18.13 -5.91
N GLN A 63 -0.97 18.44 -7.08
CA GLN A 63 -0.06 17.53 -7.78
C GLN A 63 1.16 17.17 -6.93
N HIS A 64 1.75 18.17 -6.25
CA HIS A 64 2.88 17.95 -5.36
C HIS A 64 2.49 17.11 -4.14
N ALA A 65 1.31 17.35 -3.56
CA ALA A 65 0.78 16.55 -2.47
C ALA A 65 0.54 15.09 -2.88
N GLN A 66 -0.08 14.85 -4.04
CA GLN A 66 -0.32 13.51 -4.59
C GLN A 66 1.00 12.77 -4.84
N LYS A 67 2.00 13.45 -5.41
CA LYS A 67 3.33 12.87 -5.62
C LYS A 67 4.06 12.56 -4.32
N ALA A 68 3.96 13.45 -3.33
CA ALA A 68 4.52 13.19 -2.00
C ALA A 68 3.86 11.96 -1.36
N GLU A 69 2.56 11.77 -1.57
CA GLU A 69 1.84 10.61 -1.07
C GLU A 69 2.20 9.32 -1.81
N SER A 70 2.33 9.35 -3.14
CA SER A 70 2.78 8.17 -3.90
C SER A 70 4.15 7.69 -3.43
N ILE A 71 5.10 8.61 -3.23
CA ILE A 71 6.43 8.29 -2.69
C ILE A 71 6.35 7.65 -1.31
N ARG A 72 5.44 8.13 -0.44
CA ARG A 72 5.22 7.54 0.89
C ARG A 72 4.59 6.15 0.79
N ALA A 73 3.62 5.97 -0.09
CA ALA A 73 2.93 4.70 -0.31
C ALA A 73 3.88 3.62 -0.83
N GLU A 74 4.72 3.95 -1.81
CA GLU A 74 5.77 3.06 -2.34
C GLU A 74 6.75 2.63 -1.24
N ARG A 75 7.21 3.60 -0.45
CA ARG A 75 8.10 3.32 0.69
C ARG A 75 7.41 2.43 1.72
N ASN A 76 6.15 2.69 2.05
CA ASN A 76 5.40 1.91 3.03
C ASN A 76 5.16 0.46 2.55
N GLY A 77 4.84 0.27 1.27
CA GLY A 77 4.70 -1.07 0.68
C GLY A 77 5.98 -1.89 0.73
N THR A 78 7.12 -1.27 0.44
CA THR A 78 8.43 -1.93 0.47
C THR A 78 8.85 -2.33 1.90
N VAL A 79 8.62 -1.45 2.89
CA VAL A 79 8.87 -1.76 4.31
C VAL A 79 7.95 -2.87 4.82
N GLY A 80 6.70 -2.92 4.32
CA GLY A 80 5.75 -4.00 4.62
C GLY A 80 6.25 -5.38 4.18
N LEU A 81 6.84 -5.50 2.99
CA LEU A 81 7.43 -6.77 2.51
C LEU A 81 8.64 -7.21 3.35
N LEU A 82 9.56 -6.28 3.65
CA LEU A 82 10.77 -6.54 4.45
C LEU A 82 10.45 -7.08 5.85
N ASN A 83 9.35 -6.61 6.45
CA ASN A 83 8.91 -7.07 7.77
C ASN A 83 8.21 -8.44 7.74
N HIS A 84 7.66 -8.87 6.60
CA HIS A 84 7.11 -10.22 6.44
C HIS A 84 8.21 -11.28 6.29
N GLU A 85 9.24 -11.01 5.48
CA GLU A 85 10.39 -11.91 5.29
C GLU A 85 11.29 -12.02 6.53
N SER A 86 11.35 -10.97 7.36
CA SER A 86 12.09 -10.98 8.62
C SER A 86 11.36 -11.72 9.76
N GLY A 87 10.06 -11.99 9.62
CA GLY A 87 9.24 -12.67 10.64
C GLY A 87 9.30 -14.20 10.62
N CYS A 88 9.79 -14.84 9.55
CA CYS A 88 9.77 -16.29 9.37
C CYS A 88 10.95 -17.07 9.99
N ARG A 89 11.66 -16.50 10.98
CA ARG A 89 12.89 -17.12 11.54
C ARG A 89 12.82 -17.62 13.00
N LEU A 90 11.68 -18.05 13.52
CA LEU A 90 11.66 -18.81 14.79
C LEU A 90 10.58 -19.91 14.81
N ALA A 91 10.90 -21.10 14.28
CA ALA A 91 10.28 -22.36 14.71
C ALA A 91 11.08 -23.57 14.20
N ALA A 92 12.37 -23.71 14.55
CA ALA A 92 13.11 -24.95 14.26
C ALA A 92 14.29 -25.17 15.21
N ALA A 93 14.04 -25.29 16.52
CA ALA A 93 15.05 -25.85 17.45
C ALA A 93 14.42 -26.25 18.80
N ALA A 94 13.52 -27.24 18.80
CA ALA A 94 13.13 -27.91 20.05
C ALA A 94 12.64 -29.35 19.79
N VAL A 95 13.42 -30.15 19.07
CA VAL A 95 13.34 -31.61 19.22
C VAL A 95 14.75 -32.16 19.28
N SER A 96 15.19 -32.51 20.49
CA SER A 96 16.26 -33.48 20.73
C SER A 96 16.30 -33.82 22.22
N THR A 97 15.59 -34.89 22.54
CA THR A 97 15.63 -35.70 23.76
C THR A 97 17.08 -36.16 24.07
N PRO A 98 17.44 -36.41 25.35
CA PRO A 98 18.84 -36.48 25.78
C PRO A 98 19.45 -37.89 25.78
N ALA A 99 20.74 -37.92 26.13
CA ALA A 99 21.55 -39.05 26.63
C ALA A 99 22.29 -39.91 25.59
N ALA A 100 23.62 -39.80 25.56
CA ALA A 100 24.48 -40.83 26.15
C ALA A 100 25.98 -40.45 26.15
N ARG A 101 26.64 -40.90 27.22
CA ARG A 101 28.08 -41.22 27.39
C ARG A 101 29.03 -40.13 27.89
N GLY A 102 29.55 -40.39 29.09
CA GLY A 102 30.99 -40.35 29.34
C GLY A 102 31.45 -39.33 30.36
N SER A 103 31.38 -39.68 31.65
CA SER A 103 32.05 -38.94 32.73
C SER A 103 33.57 -38.89 32.54
N PRO A 104 34.22 -37.76 32.85
CA PRO A 104 35.55 -37.78 33.43
C PRO A 104 35.52 -37.41 34.92
N LYS A 105 36.43 -38.06 35.64
CA LYS A 105 36.59 -38.14 37.09
C LYS A 105 36.86 -36.77 37.72
N ASN A 106 36.14 -36.47 38.81
CA ASN A 106 36.54 -35.48 39.81
C ASN A 106 37.80 -36.01 40.53
N PRO A 107 38.75 -35.15 40.95
CA PRO A 107 38.70 -34.80 42.37
C PRO A 107 39.19 -33.38 42.70
N ARG A 108 38.41 -32.70 43.54
CA ARG A 108 38.86 -31.87 44.66
C ARG A 108 39.72 -30.64 44.31
N ALA A 109 39.10 -29.46 44.34
CA ALA A 109 39.68 -28.32 45.04
C ALA A 109 38.59 -27.38 45.55
N ARG A 110 38.52 -27.31 46.88
CA ARG A 110 37.70 -26.47 47.73
C ARG A 110 38.49 -25.18 47.97
N LEU A 111 37.88 -24.01 47.82
CA LEU A 111 38.13 -22.74 48.56
C LEU A 111 37.41 -21.61 47.78
N SER A 112 36.17 -21.27 48.11
CA SER A 112 35.77 -20.27 49.09
C SER A 112 36.47 -18.89 48.98
N ARG A 113 35.63 -17.90 48.65
CA ARG A 113 35.53 -16.57 49.27
C ARG A 113 36.76 -15.63 49.23
N ARG A 114 36.53 -14.53 48.49
CA ARG A 114 36.70 -13.11 48.86
C ARG A 114 37.96 -12.74 49.67
N HIS A 115 38.79 -11.87 49.08
CA HIS A 115 39.40 -10.79 49.83
C HIS A 115 39.46 -9.50 49.01
N ARG A 116 39.01 -8.40 49.63
CA ARG A 116 39.21 -7.00 49.23
C ARG A 116 40.70 -6.64 49.21
N SER A 117 41.12 -5.70 48.36
CA SER A 117 41.90 -4.48 48.69
C SER A 117 42.30 -3.77 47.38
N THR A 118 41.75 -2.57 47.08
CA THR A 118 42.35 -1.22 47.23
C THR A 118 43.54 -0.92 46.30
N CYS A 119 43.38 0.18 45.53
CA CYS A 119 44.34 1.24 45.14
C CYS A 119 45.77 0.82 44.73
N HIS A 120 46.30 1.28 43.59
CA HIS A 120 46.61 2.68 43.30
C HIS A 120 46.89 2.90 41.82
#